data_AF-A0A1I0TZA2-F1
#
_entry.id   AF-A0A1I0TZA2-F1
#
_cell.length_a   1.000
_cell.length_b   1.000
_cell.length_c   1.000
_cell.angle_alpha   90.00
_cell.angle_beta   90.00
_cell.angle_gamma   90.00
#
_symmetry.space_group_name_H-M   'P 1'
#
loop_
_entity.id
_entity.type
_entity.pdbx_description
1 polymer ?
#
loop_
_entity_poly.entity_id
_entity_poly.type
_entity_poly.pdbx_seq_one_letter_code
_entity_poly.pdbx_strand_id
1 'polypeptide(L)'
;MTIDPIAHVVTIPDETGVDQLGTFLDGLLEQSKTSLEAKVHLTFIQQALTLLAHRPLNRLKRDRIKLSITIEQKEYTKEYQLVKPLAKKPIFELRYPMNSNEHFRALFFPVEYQEKQYYVFVKSFIKTKIPPQDETNLMRDLAYNMYVKVTRNPGRYLK
;
A
#
# COMPACT_ATOMS: atom_id res chain seq x y z
N MET A 1 6.02 -25.30 -0.31
CA MET A 1 6.97 -24.38 0.35
C MET A 1 6.30 -23.03 0.49
N THR A 2 5.82 -22.70 1.69
CA THR A 2 5.52 -21.32 2.04
C THR A 2 6.85 -20.59 2.18
N ILE A 3 7.06 -19.58 1.34
CA ILE A 3 8.23 -18.71 1.41
C ILE A 3 7.96 -17.75 2.58
N ASP A 4 8.85 -17.70 3.57
CA ASP A 4 8.69 -16.77 4.68
C ASP A 4 8.74 -15.32 4.19
N PRO A 5 7.95 -14.41 4.80
CA PRO A 5 7.97 -13.01 4.43
C PRO A 5 9.35 -12.41 4.73
N ILE A 6 9.89 -11.66 3.77
CA ILE A 6 11.14 -10.91 3.95
C ILE A 6 10.92 -9.57 4.66
N ALA A 7 9.66 -9.16 4.82
CA ALA A 7 9.25 -7.95 5.53
C ALA A 7 7.82 -8.06 6.08
N HIS A 8 7.59 -7.45 7.24
CA HIS A 8 6.27 -7.25 7.80
C HIS A 8 5.61 -6.03 7.16
N VAL A 9 4.41 -6.21 6.60
CA VAL A 9 3.60 -5.11 6.09
C VAL A 9 2.63 -4.69 7.19
N VAL A 10 2.75 -3.46 7.66
CA VAL A 10 1.94 -2.92 8.75
C VAL A 10 1.33 -1.59 8.33
N THR A 11 0.16 -1.30 8.88
CA THR A 11 -0.44 0.03 8.80
C THR A 11 -0.57 0.60 10.21
N ILE A 12 -0.35 1.90 10.34
CA ILE A 12 -0.39 2.58 11.63
C ILE A 12 -1.21 3.87 11.53
N PRO A 13 -1.77 4.35 12.66
CA PRO A 13 -2.39 5.67 12.72
C PRO A 13 -1.41 6.78 12.34
N ASP A 14 -1.91 7.77 11.62
CA ASP A 14 -1.18 9.00 11.32
C ASP A 14 -1.16 9.99 12.50
N GLU A 15 -0.68 11.20 12.24
CA GLU A 15 -0.60 12.30 13.22
C GLU A 15 -1.94 12.69 13.85
N THR A 16 -3.05 12.40 13.17
CA THR A 16 -4.41 12.66 13.63
C THR A 16 -5.04 11.46 14.34
N GLY A 17 -4.29 10.35 14.47
CA GLY A 17 -4.78 9.12 15.07
C GLY A 17 -5.60 8.25 14.13
N VAL A 18 -5.58 8.52 12.82
CA VAL A 18 -6.37 7.79 11.82
C VAL A 18 -5.48 6.81 11.06
N ASP A 19 -5.84 5.53 11.09
CA ASP A 19 -5.25 4.51 10.22
C ASP A 19 -5.96 4.53 8.86
N GLN A 20 -5.41 5.31 7.92
CA GLN A 20 -6.06 5.53 6.63
C GLN A 20 -6.13 4.27 5.76
N LEU A 21 -5.07 3.46 5.73
CA LEU A 21 -5.07 2.25 4.91
C LEU A 21 -5.96 1.18 5.54
N GLY A 22 -5.86 0.98 6.87
CA GLY A 22 -6.73 0.04 7.59
C GLY A 22 -8.20 0.38 7.37
N THR A 23 -8.58 1.64 7.59
CA THR A 23 -9.96 2.12 7.38
C THR A 23 -10.44 1.90 5.93
N PHE A 24 -9.57 2.15 4.94
CA PHE A 24 -9.92 1.91 3.53
C PHE A 24 -10.13 0.42 3.23
N LEU A 25 -9.25 -0.44 3.74
CA LEU A 25 -9.36 -1.89 3.56
C LEU A 25 -10.60 -2.46 4.25
N ASP A 26 -10.94 -1.99 5.45
CA ASP A 26 -12.15 -2.38 6.16
C ASP A 26 -13.40 -1.96 5.39
N GLY A 27 -13.41 -0.74 4.84
CA GLY A 27 -14.49 -0.27 3.97
C GLY A 27 -14.65 -1.14 2.71
N LEU A 28 -13.54 -1.49 2.04
CA LEU A 28 -13.57 -2.41 0.90
C LEU A 28 -14.00 -3.82 1.29
N LEU A 29 -13.60 -4.31 2.47
CA LEU A 29 -14.00 -5.61 2.99
C LEU A 29 -15.51 -5.68 3.19
N GLU A 30 -16.11 -4.68 3.83
CA GLU A 30 -17.56 -4.62 4.00
C GLU A 30 -18.30 -4.57 2.65
N GLN A 31 -17.83 -3.75 1.70
CA GLN A 31 -18.41 -3.68 0.35
C GLN A 31 -18.27 -4.99 -0.42
N SER A 32 -17.17 -5.73 -0.23
CA SER A 32 -16.92 -7.00 -0.93
C SER A 32 -17.93 -8.10 -0.63
N LYS A 33 -18.69 -7.96 0.48
CA LYS A 33 -19.76 -8.90 0.85
C LYS A 33 -20.94 -8.87 -0.13
N THR A 34 -21.14 -7.75 -0.82
CA THR A 34 -22.28 -7.54 -1.73
C THR A 34 -21.88 -7.06 -3.13
N SER A 35 -20.62 -6.64 -3.33
CA SER A 35 -20.10 -6.17 -4.62
C SER A 35 -18.92 -7.00 -5.11
N LEU A 36 -19.10 -7.63 -6.28
CA LEU A 36 -18.02 -8.34 -6.97
C LEU A 36 -16.86 -7.41 -7.34
N GLU A 37 -17.15 -6.15 -7.70
CA GLU A 37 -16.12 -5.15 -8.02
C GLU A 37 -15.25 -4.84 -6.80
N ALA A 38 -15.87 -4.60 -5.64
CA ALA A 38 -15.14 -4.36 -4.39
C ALA A 38 -14.30 -5.58 -4.00
N LYS A 39 -14.85 -6.80 -4.18
CA LYS A 39 -14.13 -8.06 -3.97
C LYS A 39 -12.89 -8.18 -4.86
N VAL A 40 -13.02 -7.88 -6.15
CA VAL A 40 -11.90 -7.83 -7.11
C VAL A 40 -10.83 -6.84 -6.63
N HIS A 41 -11.22 -5.61 -6.26
CA HIS A 41 -10.28 -4.60 -5.78
C HIS A 41 -9.55 -5.02 -4.52
N LEU A 42 -10.28 -5.53 -3.52
CA LEU A 42 -9.71 -6.01 -2.27
C LEU A 42 -8.69 -7.12 -2.52
N THR A 43 -9.03 -8.14 -3.32
CA THR A 43 -8.13 -9.26 -3.61
C THR A 43 -6.85 -8.81 -4.32
N PHE A 44 -6.94 -7.87 -5.28
CA PHE A 44 -5.75 -7.32 -5.92
C PHE A 44 -4.86 -6.54 -4.93
N ILE A 45 -5.46 -5.74 -4.05
CA ILE A 45 -4.70 -4.97 -3.05
C ILE A 45 -4.03 -5.92 -2.04
N GLN A 46 -4.74 -6.95 -1.58
CA GLN A 46 -4.16 -7.99 -0.73
C GLN A 46 -3.00 -8.71 -1.41
N GLN A 47 -3.14 -9.08 -2.69
CA GLN A 47 -2.04 -9.70 -3.45
C GLN A 47 -0.84 -8.75 -3.61
N ALA A 48 -1.10 -7.46 -3.82
CA ALA A 48 -0.07 -6.42 -3.85
C ALA A 48 0.69 -6.28 -2.51
N LEU A 49 -0.01 -6.29 -1.38
CA LEU A 49 0.59 -6.28 -0.04
C LEU A 49 1.40 -7.55 0.22
N THR A 50 0.87 -8.72 -0.18
CA THR A 50 1.59 -10.00 -0.10
C THR A 50 2.87 -9.97 -0.94
N LEU A 51 2.82 -9.46 -2.17
CA LEU A 51 4.03 -9.31 -2.98
C LEU A 51 5.06 -8.40 -2.30
N LEU A 52 4.60 -7.31 -1.68
CA LEU A 52 5.46 -6.41 -0.95
C LEU A 52 6.15 -7.13 0.23
N ALA A 53 5.44 -7.97 0.97
CA ALA A 53 5.99 -8.75 2.09
C ALA A 53 7.03 -9.80 1.65
N HIS A 54 6.98 -10.32 0.42
CA HIS A 54 7.79 -11.46 -0.01
C HIS A 54 8.84 -11.15 -1.09
N ARG A 55 8.80 -9.96 -1.71
CA ARG A 55 9.72 -9.59 -2.79
C ARG A 55 10.60 -8.40 -2.41
N PRO A 56 11.89 -8.41 -2.79
CA PRO A 56 12.78 -7.29 -2.52
C PRO A 56 12.25 -5.99 -3.14
N LEU A 57 12.18 -4.92 -2.35
CA LEU A 57 11.69 -3.59 -2.78
C LEU A 57 12.42 -3.07 -4.04
N ASN A 58 13.69 -3.41 -4.19
CA ASN A 58 14.50 -3.05 -5.37
C ASN A 58 13.99 -3.64 -6.69
N ARG A 59 13.31 -4.79 -6.66
CA ARG A 59 12.64 -5.39 -7.82
C ARG A 59 11.30 -4.70 -8.07
N LEU A 60 10.49 -4.58 -7.01
CA LEU A 60 9.13 -4.02 -7.08
C LEU A 60 9.09 -2.57 -7.58
N LYS A 61 10.15 -1.78 -7.35
CA LYS A 61 10.24 -0.39 -7.82
C LYS A 61 10.59 -0.23 -9.31
N ARG A 62 11.18 -1.26 -9.93
CA ARG A 62 11.67 -1.23 -11.31
C ARG A 62 10.68 -1.87 -12.28
N ASP A 63 10.10 -2.98 -11.87
CA ASP A 63 9.39 -3.86 -12.79
C ASP A 63 7.90 -3.49 -12.88
N ARG A 64 7.34 -3.57 -14.09
CA ARG A 64 5.88 -3.70 -14.24
C ARG A 64 5.52 -5.12 -13.85
N ILE A 65 4.52 -5.26 -13.00
CA ILE A 65 4.10 -6.55 -12.46
C ILE A 65 2.75 -6.89 -13.06
N LYS A 66 2.67 -8.08 -13.67
CA LYS A 66 1.41 -8.71 -14.05
C LYS A 66 0.87 -9.47 -12.83
N LEU A 67 -0.29 -9.04 -12.34
CA LEU A 67 -1.04 -9.71 -11.28
C LEU A 67 -2.30 -10.34 -11.88
N SER A 68 -2.53 -11.61 -11.54
CA SER A 68 -3.74 -12.34 -11.88
C SER A 68 -4.40 -12.84 -10.61
N ILE A 69 -5.73 -12.70 -10.54
CA ILE A 69 -6.59 -13.25 -9.49
C ILE A 69 -7.75 -14.00 -10.14
N THR A 70 -8.28 -14.99 -9.44
CA THR A 70 -9.48 -15.72 -9.86
C THR A 70 -10.56 -15.54 -8.82
N ILE A 71 -11.71 -15.00 -9.23
CA ILE A 71 -12.89 -14.85 -8.37
C ILE A 71 -14.08 -15.42 -9.15
N GLU A 72 -14.82 -16.34 -8.53
CA GLU A 72 -16.01 -16.96 -9.14
C GLU A 72 -15.72 -17.55 -10.54
N GLN A 73 -14.59 -18.26 -10.63
CA GLN A 73 -14.08 -18.90 -11.87
C GLN A 73 -13.71 -17.93 -13.01
N LYS A 74 -13.81 -16.62 -12.79
CA LYS A 74 -13.36 -15.60 -13.74
C LYS A 74 -11.96 -15.10 -13.37
N GLU A 75 -11.06 -15.10 -14.34
CA GLU A 75 -9.73 -14.52 -14.20
C GLU A 75 -9.78 -13.00 -14.43
N TYR A 76 -9.12 -12.26 -13.54
CA TYR A 76 -8.86 -10.84 -13.68
C TYR A 76 -7.37 -10.62 -13.69
N THR A 77 -6.87 -9.91 -14.71
CA THR A 77 -5.44 -9.62 -14.86
C THR A 77 -5.21 -8.12 -14.95
N LYS A 78 -4.19 -7.62 -14.27
CA LYS A 78 -3.72 -6.23 -14.37
C LYS A 78 -2.21 -6.20 -14.45
N GLU A 79 -1.66 -5.35 -15.32
CA GLU A 79 -0.22 -5.13 -15.43
C GLU A 79 0.13 -3.66 -15.24
N TYR A 80 0.90 -3.35 -14.20
CA TYR A 80 1.23 -1.99 -13.82
C TYR A 80 2.49 -1.92 -12.95
N GLN A 81 3.05 -0.72 -12.78
CA GLN A 81 4.13 -0.48 -11.83
C GLN A 81 3.56 -0.48 -10.40
N LEU A 82 3.90 -1.50 -9.62
CA LEU A 82 3.34 -1.71 -8.28
C LEU A 82 3.85 -0.68 -7.25
N VAL A 83 5.15 -0.42 -7.26
CA VAL A 83 5.79 0.51 -6.32
C VAL A 83 6.48 1.63 -7.09
N LYS A 84 6.25 2.88 -6.67
CA LYS A 84 7.01 4.03 -7.14
C LYS A 84 7.74 4.72 -5.98
N PRO A 85 9.05 4.96 -6.07
CA PRO A 85 9.75 5.83 -5.12
C PRO A 85 9.30 7.29 -5.33
N LEU A 86 9.01 7.99 -4.23
CA LEU A 86 8.69 9.42 -4.27
C LEU A 86 9.96 10.27 -4.09
N ALA A 87 9.86 11.55 -4.46
CA ALA A 87 11.02 12.47 -4.45
C ALA A 87 11.64 12.62 -3.05
N LYS A 88 10.81 12.59 -2.00
CA LYS A 88 11.25 12.64 -0.61
C LYS A 88 11.54 11.23 -0.11
N LYS A 89 12.81 10.91 0.08
CA LYS A 89 13.26 9.59 0.56
C LYS A 89 13.07 9.48 2.08
N PRO A 90 12.77 8.30 2.65
CA PRO A 90 12.60 7.01 1.98
C PRO A 90 11.12 6.68 1.70
N ILE A 91 10.33 7.61 1.14
CA ILE A 91 8.90 7.40 0.93
C ILE A 91 8.63 6.71 -0.41
N PHE A 92 7.78 5.69 -0.36
CA PHE A 92 7.32 4.91 -1.51
C PHE A 92 5.80 4.96 -1.61
N GLU A 93 5.30 4.77 -2.83
CA GLU A 93 3.89 4.73 -3.18
C GLU A 93 3.57 3.34 -3.73
N LEU A 94 2.71 2.59 -3.03
CA LEU A 94 2.02 1.43 -3.55
C LEU A 94 0.88 1.91 -4.46
N ARG A 95 0.77 1.32 -5.65
CA ARG A 95 -0.16 1.73 -6.68
C ARG A 95 -1.12 0.60 -7.01
N TYR A 96 -2.38 0.93 -7.22
CA TYR A 96 -3.34 0.02 -7.83
C TYR A 96 -4.30 0.79 -8.75
N PRO A 97 -4.38 0.45 -10.04
CA PRO A 97 -5.39 1.03 -10.93
C PRO A 97 -6.73 0.32 -10.69
N MET A 98 -7.65 0.99 -9.99
CA MET A 98 -8.98 0.43 -9.72
C MET A 98 -9.75 0.33 -11.03
N ASN A 99 -9.95 1.47 -11.68
CA ASN A 99 -10.59 1.57 -12.99
C ASN A 99 -9.85 2.58 -13.89
N SER A 100 -10.50 3.03 -14.98
CA SER A 100 -9.91 3.92 -15.98
C SER A 100 -9.72 5.36 -15.50
N ASN A 101 -10.38 5.76 -14.41
CA ASN A 101 -10.32 7.10 -13.83
C ASN A 101 -9.70 7.10 -12.43
N GLU A 102 -9.95 6.07 -11.64
CA GLU A 102 -9.58 6.00 -10.22
C GLU A 102 -8.38 5.09 -9.98
N HIS A 103 -7.46 5.63 -9.20
CA HIS A 103 -6.21 4.98 -8.90
C HIS A 103 -5.92 5.05 -7.40
N PHE A 104 -6.00 3.91 -6.74
CA PHE A 104 -5.62 3.79 -5.34
C PHE A 104 -4.11 3.99 -5.16
N ARG A 105 -3.76 4.74 -4.11
CA ARG A 105 -2.40 5.01 -3.66
C ARG A 105 -2.31 4.75 -2.17
N ALA A 106 -1.25 4.08 -1.74
CA ALA A 106 -0.91 3.97 -0.33
C ALA A 106 0.58 4.29 -0.14
N LEU A 107 0.89 5.19 0.79
CA LEU A 107 2.25 5.64 1.04
C LEU A 107 2.84 4.91 2.23
N PHE A 108 4.07 4.45 2.05
CA PHE A 108 4.81 3.70 3.06
C PHE A 108 6.30 4.04 3.05
N PHE A 109 6.98 3.60 4.10
CA PHE A 109 8.42 3.68 4.23
C PHE A 109 8.99 2.41 4.91
N PRO A 110 10.23 2.02 4.58
CA PRO A 110 10.91 0.92 5.24
C PRO A 110 11.49 1.35 6.59
N VAL A 111 11.39 0.47 7.59
CA VAL A 111 12.05 0.60 8.90
C VAL A 111 12.56 -0.77 9.33
N GLU A 112 13.76 -0.83 9.89
CA GLU A 112 14.27 -2.03 10.57
C GLU A 112 14.06 -1.86 12.08
N TYR A 113 13.48 -2.88 12.73
CA TYR A 113 13.27 -2.88 14.17
C TYR A 113 13.31 -4.32 14.70
N GLN A 114 14.11 -4.56 15.75
CA GLN A 114 14.30 -5.90 16.33
C GLN A 114 14.64 -6.97 15.27
N GLU A 115 15.64 -6.67 14.42
CA GLU A 115 16.13 -7.56 13.35
C GLU A 115 15.08 -7.93 12.27
N LYS A 116 13.94 -7.22 12.27
CA LYS A 116 12.85 -7.40 11.30
C LYS A 116 12.73 -6.18 10.41
N GLN A 117 12.53 -6.42 9.11
CA GLN A 117 12.17 -5.39 8.16
C GLN A 117 10.65 -5.13 8.21
N TYR A 118 10.27 -3.86 8.31
CA TYR A 118 8.87 -3.41 8.21
C TYR A 118 8.69 -2.52 6.99
N TYR A 119 7.53 -2.63 6.35
CA TYR A 119 6.99 -1.62 5.45
C TYR A 119 5.77 -0.99 6.11
N VAL A 120 5.93 0.26 6.54
CA VAL A 120 4.98 0.96 7.39
C VAL A 120 4.12 1.89 6.54
N PHE A 121 2.85 1.54 6.38
CA PHE A 121 1.85 2.36 5.70
C PHE A 121 1.22 3.37 6.66
N VAL A 122 1.05 4.60 6.18
CA VAL A 122 0.56 5.72 7.01
C VAL A 122 -0.49 6.58 6.31
N LYS A 123 -0.56 6.54 4.98
CA LYS A 123 -1.51 7.33 4.18
C LYS A 123 -2.06 6.49 3.05
N SER A 124 -3.33 6.68 2.72
CA SER A 124 -3.91 6.13 1.49
C SER A 124 -4.98 7.05 0.93
N PHE A 125 -5.13 7.08 -0.39
CA PHE A 125 -6.08 7.96 -1.08
C PHE A 125 -6.39 7.44 -2.50
N ILE A 126 -7.51 7.88 -3.06
CA ILE A 126 -7.88 7.63 -4.45
C ILE A 126 -7.52 8.87 -5.28
N LYS A 127 -6.67 8.67 -6.28
CA LYS A 127 -6.32 9.72 -7.25
C LYS A 127 -7.15 9.54 -8.53
N THR A 128 -7.84 10.60 -8.94
CA THR A 128 -8.51 10.67 -10.25
C THR A 128 -7.53 11.15 -11.34
N LYS A 129 -7.85 10.89 -12.62
CA LYS A 129 -7.01 11.33 -13.76
C LYS A 129 -6.83 12.85 -13.83
N ILE A 130 -7.90 13.59 -13.54
CA ILE A 130 -7.90 15.05 -13.44
C ILE A 130 -8.19 15.37 -11.98
N PRO A 131 -7.15 15.45 -11.13
CA PRO A 131 -7.37 15.71 -9.72
C PRO A 131 -7.73 17.18 -9.52
N PRO A 132 -8.68 17.51 -8.63
CA PRO A 132 -8.93 18.90 -8.24
C PRO A 132 -7.72 19.52 -7.51
N GLN A 133 -6.88 18.69 -6.89
CA GLN A 133 -5.61 19.08 -6.26
C GLN A 133 -4.60 17.92 -6.29
N ASP A 134 -3.30 18.20 -6.47
CA ASP A 134 -2.26 17.14 -6.41
C ASP A 134 -1.92 16.77 -4.95
N GLU A 135 -2.75 15.92 -4.36
CA GLU A 135 -2.62 15.45 -2.97
C GLU A 135 -1.33 14.67 -2.72
N THR A 136 -0.67 14.15 -3.76
CA THR A 136 0.49 13.27 -3.62
C THR A 136 1.66 13.96 -2.90
N ASN A 137 1.89 15.25 -3.13
CA ASN A 137 2.97 15.99 -2.46
C ASN A 137 2.69 16.20 -0.97
N LEU A 138 1.46 16.61 -0.62
CA LEU A 138 1.04 16.78 0.76
C LEU A 138 1.10 15.45 1.53
N MET A 139 0.50 14.40 0.97
CA MET A 139 0.48 13.08 1.60
C MET A 139 1.89 12.51 1.78
N ARG A 140 2.80 12.76 0.83
CA ARG A 140 4.22 12.40 0.95
C ARG A 140 4.89 13.11 2.11
N ASP A 141 4.67 14.41 2.26
CA ASP A 141 5.31 15.19 3.32
C ASP A 141 4.79 14.77 4.70
N LEU A 142 3.49 14.49 4.84
CA LEU A 142 2.91 13.92 6.03
C LEU A 142 3.46 12.50 6.33
N ALA A 143 3.60 11.65 5.30
CA ALA A 143 4.17 10.33 5.47
C ALA A 143 5.64 10.39 5.93
N TYR A 144 6.40 11.38 5.46
CA TYR A 144 7.77 11.61 5.92
C TYR A 144 7.84 12.06 7.38
N ASN A 145 6.89 12.88 7.85
CA ASN A 145 6.85 13.25 9.26
C ASN A 145 6.61 12.03 10.15
N MET A 146 5.71 11.12 9.72
CA MET A 146 5.51 9.85 10.40
C MET A 146 6.76 8.97 10.36
N TYR A 147 7.48 8.90 9.24
CA TYR A 147 8.77 8.21 9.17
C TYR A 147 9.73 8.70 10.26
N VAL A 148 9.93 10.01 10.39
CA VAL A 148 10.80 10.59 11.41
C VAL A 148 10.36 10.18 12.83
N LYS A 149 9.06 10.17 13.10
CA LYS A 149 8.52 9.76 14.42
C LYS A 149 8.73 8.28 14.70
N VAL A 150 8.41 7.41 13.74
CA VAL A 150 8.60 5.96 13.87
C VAL A 150 10.07 5.63 14.05
N THR A 151 10.98 6.25 13.29
CA THR A 151 12.43 6.00 13.46
C THR A 151 12.97 6.46 14.80
N ARG A 152 12.40 7.50 15.41
CA ARG A 152 12.82 8.00 16.73
C ARG A 152 12.29 7.15 17.89
N ASN A 153 11.14 6.52 17.72
CA ASN A 153 10.52 5.70 18.76
C ASN A 153 9.77 4.51 18.14
N PRO A 154 10.49 3.53 17.56
CA PRO A 154 9.85 2.45 16.80
C PRO A 154 8.95 1.58 17.68
N GLY A 155 9.32 1.31 18.93
CA GLY A 155 8.52 0.48 19.85
C GLY A 155 7.14 1.05 20.22
N ARG A 156 6.90 2.35 19.98
CA ARG A 156 5.55 2.94 20.10
C ARG A 156 4.61 2.51 18.97
N TYR A 157 5.16 2.22 17.80
CA TYR A 157 4.39 2.01 16.56
C TYR A 157 4.49 0.58 16.03
N LEU A 158 5.61 -0.09 16.30
CA LEU A 158 5.94 -1.42 15.81
C LEU A 158 5.99 -2.39 17.00
N LYS A 159 5.38 -3.56 16.83
CA LYS A 159 5.30 -4.63 17.82
C LYS A 159 5.91 -5.90 17.25
#